data_AF-A0A2U3JYS2-F1
#
_entry.id   AF-A0A2U3JYS2-F1
#
_cell.length_a   1.000
_cell.length_b   1.000
_cell.length_c   1.000
_cell.angle_alpha   90.00
_cell.angle_beta   90.00
_cell.angle_gamma   90.00
#
_symmetry.space_group_name_H-M   'P 1'
#
loop_
_entity.id
_entity.type
_entity.pdbx_description
1 polymer ?
#
loop_
_entity_poly.entity_id
_entity_poly.type
_entity_poly.pdbx_seq_one_letter_code
_entity_poly.pdbx_strand_id
1 'polypeptide(L)' 'MRVISDLSFAVESFSGRGPAACAIIPRVDGALMTDLVAVFEKSRNFEPVGGYGGLVPQLFRYGTPG' A
#
# COMPACT_ATOMS: atom_id res chain seq x y z
N MET A 1 21.90 -8.46 17.45
CA MET A 1 20.86 -9.30 16.82
C MET A 1 20.44 -8.62 15.54
N ARG A 2 20.64 -9.23 14.37
CA ARG A 2 20.22 -8.66 13.08
C ARG A 2 18.81 -9.17 12.81
N VAL A 3 17.83 -8.28 12.77
CA VAL A 3 16.49 -8.64 12.28
C VAL A 3 16.55 -8.62 10.77
N ILE A 4 16.18 -9.73 10.14
CA ILE A 4 15.98 -9.81 8.69
C ILE A 4 14.47 -9.77 8.50
N SER A 5 14.00 -8.80 7.72
CA SER A 5 12.61 -8.74 7.30
C SER A 5 12.50 -9.10 5.82
N ASP A 6 11.44 -9.82 5.48
CA ASP A 6 11.02 -10.08 4.10
C ASP A 6 10.20 -8.90 3.58
N LEU A 7 10.51 -8.45 2.37
CA LEU A 7 9.72 -7.46 1.63
C LEU A 7 9.18 -8.11 0.37
N SER A 8 7.86 -8.19 0.28
CA SER A 8 7.12 -8.67 -0.89
C SER A 8 6.02 -7.68 -1.28
N PHE A 9 5.30 -7.95 -2.37
CA PHE A 9 4.25 -7.07 -2.86
C PHE A 9 3.00 -7.87 -3.22
N ALA A 10 1.84 -7.38 -2.80
CA ALA A 10 0.54 -7.88 -3.22
C ALA A 10 -0.02 -7.01 -4.34
N VAL A 11 -0.74 -7.64 -5.28
CA VAL A 11 -1.54 -6.94 -6.30
C VAL A 11 -3.00 -7.17 -5.97
N GLU A 12 -3.71 -6.10 -5.64
CA GLU A 12 -5.11 -6.16 -5.20
C GLU A 12 -5.99 -5.23 -6.03
N SER A 13 -7.26 -5.58 -6.20
CA SER A 13 -8.22 -4.73 -6.90
C SER A 13 -8.44 -3.44 -6.12
N PHE A 14 -8.31 -2.31 -6.81
CA PHE A 14 -8.53 -0.96 -6.27
C PHE A 14 -9.84 -0.41 -6.79
N SER A 15 -10.81 -0.22 -5.89
CA SER A 15 -12.12 0.37 -6.17
C SER A 15 -12.21 1.81 -5.64
N GLY A 16 -11.37 2.72 -6.17
CA GLY A 16 -11.47 4.15 -5.92
C GLY A 16 -12.56 4.85 -6.74
N ARG A 17 -12.62 6.19 -6.71
CA ARG A 17 -13.46 6.97 -7.65
C ARG A 17 -12.83 6.95 -9.05
N GLY A 18 -12.97 5.85 -9.79
CA GLY A 18 -12.39 5.69 -11.11
C GLY A 18 -12.64 4.30 -11.72
N PRO A 19 -12.10 4.03 -12.92
CA PRO A 19 -12.16 2.70 -13.52
C PRO A 19 -11.48 1.67 -12.61
N ALA A 20 -11.91 0.40 -12.73
CA ALA A 20 -11.29 -0.71 -11.99
C ALA A 20 -9.78 -0.70 -12.23
N ALA A 21 -9.02 -0.61 -11.14
CA ALA A 21 -7.58 -0.54 -11.18
C ALA A 21 -6.95 -1.59 -10.26
N CYS A 22 -5.64 -1.78 -10.38
CA CYS A 22 -4.87 -2.63 -9.46
C CYS A 22 -3.94 -1.77 -8.61
N ALA A 23 -3.98 -2.00 -7.30
CA ALA A 23 -3.03 -1.47 -6.34
C ALA A 23 -1.89 -2.47 -6.11
N ILE A 24 -0.66 -1.96 -6.02
CA ILE A 24 0.51 -2.68 -5.57
C ILE A 24 0.77 -2.29 -4.12
N ILE A 25 0.61 -3.22 -3.20
CA ILE A 25 0.70 -2.98 -1.74
C ILE A 25 1.92 -3.73 -1.19
N PRO A 26 2.86 -3.05 -0.51
CA PRO A 26 3.99 -3.74 0.13
C PRO A 26 3.52 -4.68 1.24
N ARG A 27 4.23 -5.79 1.40
CA ARG A 27 4.13 -6.71 2.53
C ARG A 27 5.45 -6.77 3.27
N VAL A 28 5.40 -6.61 4.58
CA VAL A 28 6.55 -6.80 5.46
C VAL A 28 6.27 -8.04 6.30
N ASP A 29 7.14 -9.04 6.18
CA ASP A 29 7.02 -10.30 6.92
C ASP A 29 5.63 -10.95 6.73
N GLY A 30 5.09 -10.86 5.51
CA GLY A 30 3.78 -11.40 5.12
C GLY A 30 2.57 -10.51 5.45
N ALA A 31 2.71 -9.48 6.27
CA ALA A 31 1.64 -8.55 6.62
C ALA A 31 1.59 -7.36 5.64
N LEU A 32 0.39 -6.96 5.21
CA LEU A 32 0.23 -5.77 4.37
C LEU A 32 0.67 -4.52 5.15
N MET A 33 1.44 -3.66 4.49
CA MET A 33 1.93 -2.42 5.08
C MET A 33 0.75 -1.51 5.53
N THR A 34 -0.37 -1.53 4.83
CA THR A 34 -1.62 -0.85 5.22
C THR A 34 -2.07 -1.21 6.63
N ASP A 35 -2.01 -2.50 6.94
CA ASP A 35 -2.50 -3.05 8.22
C ASP A 35 -1.53 -2.68 9.34
N LEU A 36 -0.23 -2.79 9.07
CA LEU A 36 0.82 -2.39 10.01
C LEU A 36 0.71 -0.91 10.37
N VAL A 37 0.49 -0.04 9.38
CA VAL A 37 0.32 1.40 9.62
C VAL A 37 -0.99 1.68 10.35
N ALA A 38 -2.10 1.02 10.00
CA ALA A 38 -3.37 1.19 10.70
C ALA A 38 -3.28 0.77 12.17
N VAL A 39 -2.58 -0.33 12.48
CA VAL A 39 -2.29 -0.75 13.86
C VAL A 39 -1.47 0.30 14.59
N PHE A 40 -0.42 0.82 13.95
CA PHE A 40 0.41 1.87 14.52
C PHE A 40 -0.39 3.14 14.81
N GLU A 41 -1.16 3.65 13.86
CA GLU A 41 -1.98 4.86 14.02
C GLU A 41 -3.00 4.70 15.16
N LYS A 42 -3.72 3.57 15.21
CA LYS A 42 -4.64 3.26 16.31
C LYS A 42 -3.94 3.23 17.66
N SER A 43 -2.71 2.69 17.75
CA SER A 43 -1.93 2.68 18.99
C SER A 43 -1.55 4.08 19.48
N ARG A 44 -1.63 5.08 18.60
CA ARG A 44 -1.35 6.50 18.88
C ARG A 44 -2.63 7.31 19.06
N ASN A 45 -3.80 6.67 19.10
CA ASN A 45 -5.13 7.31 19.11
C ASN A 45 -5.39 8.21 17.89
N PHE A 46 -4.80 7.86 16.75
CA PHE A 46 -5.13 8.48 15.47
C PHE A 46 -6.22 7.70 14.76
N GLU A 47 -7.04 8.40 13.97
CA GLU A 47 -8.04 7.79 13.11
C GLU A 47 -7.39 7.48 11.74
N PRO A 48 -7.26 6.21 11.34
CA PRO A 48 -6.70 5.85 10.04
C PRO A 48 -7.63 6.36 8.94
N VAL A 49 -7.19 7.33 8.16
CA VAL A 49 -8.04 7.99 7.15
C VAL A 49 -8.31 7.08 5.93
N GLY A 50 -7.76 5.86 5.90
CA GLY A 50 -7.85 4.95 4.77
C GLY A 50 -7.15 5.54 3.56
N GLY A 51 -5.83 5.34 3.46
CA GLY A 51 -5.04 6.02 2.43
C GLY A 51 -3.75 5.31 2.01
N TYR A 52 -3.29 4.31 2.74
CA TYR A 52 -2.06 3.59 2.39
C TYR A 52 -2.29 2.53 1.30
N GLY A 53 -3.26 2.74 0.41
CA GLY A 53 -3.80 1.79 -0.57
C GLY A 53 -2.85 1.34 -1.68
N GLY A 54 -1.55 1.31 -1.40
CA GLY A 54 -0.52 0.95 -2.34
C GLY A 54 -0.29 1.99 -3.43
N LEU A 55 0.55 1.62 -4.38
CA LEU A 55 0.73 2.36 -5.62
C LEU A 55 -0.33 1.88 -6.61
N VAL A 56 -1.01 2.79 -7.31
CA VAL A 56 -1.93 2.45 -8.40
C VAL A 56 -1.31 2.94 -9.71
N PRO A 57 -0.49 2.10 -10.40
CA PRO A 57 0.27 2.52 -11.58
C PRO A 57 -0.58 3.16 -12.68
N GLN A 58 -1.82 2.70 -12.85
CA GLN A 58 -2.75 3.20 -13.86
C GLN A 58 -3.15 4.67 -13.66
N LEU A 59 -2.92 5.25 -12.47
CA LEU A 59 -3.19 6.66 -12.19
C LEU A 59 -1.97 7.55 -12.49
N PHE A 60 -0.81 6.98 -12.81
CA PHE A 60 0.43 7.73 -12.98
C PHE A 60 0.58 8.18 -14.43
N ARG A 61 1.09 9.41 -14.62
CA ARG A 61 1.49 9.92 -15.94
C ARG A 61 3.00 9.74 -16.10
N TYR A 62 3.41 8.71 -16.82
CA TYR A 62 4.82 8.35 -16.98
C TYR A 62 5.63 9.24 -17.94
N GLY A 63 5.00 10.27 -18.51
CA GLY A 63 5.57 11.04 -19.61
C GLY A 63 5.58 10.24 -20.91
N THR A 64 6.00 10.88 -21.99
CA THR A 64 6.27 10.20 -23.27
C THR A 64 7.66 9.60 -23.25
N PRO A 65 7.86 8.38 -23.80
CA PRO A 65 9.20 7.86 -24.07
C PRO A 65 9.95 8.86 -24.95
N GLY A 66 11.14 9.29 -24.51
CA GLY A 66 12.03 10.16 -25.28
C GLY A 66 12.77 9.42 -26.37
#